data_AF-A0A1G6B8G8-F1
#
_entry.id   AF-A0A1G6B8G8-F1
#
_cell.length_a   1.000
_cell.length_b   1.000
_cell.length_c   1.000
_cell.angle_alpha   90.00
_cell.angle_beta   90.00
_cell.angle_gamma   90.00
#
_symmetry.space_group_name_H-M   'P 1'
#
loop_
_entity.id
_entity.type
_entity.pdbx_description
1 polymer ?
#
loop_
_entity_poly.entity_id
_entity_poly.type
_entity_poly.pdbx_seq_one_letter_code
_entity_poly.pdbx_strand_id
1 'polypeptide(L)'
;MKTRLFRALSVVTAFAAAVMIFAGCKNDPKEVKLITESQAKEYVSKNLPAAAYESKKDLTDSVEYTFTDDLCGFKFTVTSSVEKKYFDATVVGYDEKTTDNWNTAYHEYLKGKLADKIDALVKENSLRLTWGQGKYLLYIGCEKPYVECAAILTDLGDAFKAEDKHGKLNDCEIWCYEGDEINYNKITEVYLFSKNGVVDKSGYEKIRGKDQSTAAGDNSK
;
A
#
# COMPACT_ATOMS: atom_id res chain seq x y z
N MET A 1 62.06 -28.85 -18.50
CA MET A 1 61.83 -28.41 -17.10
C MET A 1 60.88 -27.19 -16.97
N LYS A 2 60.11 -26.81 -18.01
CA LYS A 2 59.21 -25.62 -18.00
C LYS A 2 57.70 -25.93 -17.96
N THR A 3 57.31 -27.21 -18.00
CA THR A 3 55.90 -27.62 -18.14
C THR A 3 55.19 -27.98 -16.82
N ARG A 4 55.94 -28.07 -15.70
CA ARG A 4 55.36 -28.42 -14.38
C ARG A 4 54.90 -27.21 -13.55
N LEU A 5 55.43 -26.00 -13.81
CA LEU A 5 55.04 -24.80 -13.08
C LEU A 5 53.65 -24.28 -13.49
N PHE A 6 53.26 -24.41 -14.76
CA PHE A 6 51.97 -23.89 -15.24
C PHE A 6 50.77 -24.69 -14.72
N ARG A 7 50.90 -26.02 -14.54
CA ARG A 7 49.80 -26.86 -14.02
C ARG A 7 49.50 -26.60 -12.54
N ALA A 8 50.51 -26.25 -11.73
CA ALA A 8 50.30 -25.94 -10.32
C ALA A 8 49.58 -24.59 -10.14
N LEU A 9 49.91 -23.60 -10.97
CA LEU A 9 49.29 -22.27 -10.90
C LEU A 9 47.81 -22.31 -11.32
N SER A 10 47.47 -23.05 -12.38
CA SER A 10 46.07 -23.16 -12.86
C SER A 10 45.14 -23.90 -11.90
N VAL A 11 45.64 -24.86 -11.12
CA VAL A 11 44.84 -25.59 -10.12
C VAL A 11 44.58 -24.73 -8.89
N VAL A 12 45.54 -23.90 -8.46
CA VAL A 12 45.36 -22.98 -7.33
C VAL A 12 44.39 -21.84 -7.68
N THR A 13 44.42 -21.32 -8.90
CA THR A 13 43.46 -20.27 -9.33
C THR A 13 42.04 -20.83 -9.51
N ALA A 14 41.89 -22.08 -9.98
CA ALA A 14 40.58 -22.73 -10.10
C ALA A 14 39.97 -23.10 -8.73
N PHE A 15 40.79 -23.47 -7.73
CA PHE A 15 40.31 -23.75 -6.37
C PHE A 15 39.91 -22.48 -5.62
N ALA A 16 40.62 -21.36 -5.82
CA ALA A 16 40.26 -20.06 -5.24
C ALA A 16 38.93 -19.51 -5.82
N ALA A 17 38.63 -19.79 -7.10
CA ALA A 17 37.35 -19.44 -7.71
C ALA A 17 36.20 -20.35 -7.25
N ALA A 18 36.45 -21.65 -7.01
CA ALA A 18 35.44 -22.58 -6.50
C ALA A 18 35.04 -22.32 -5.04
N VAL A 19 35.97 -21.82 -4.21
CA VAL A 19 35.68 -21.46 -2.81
C VAL A 19 34.86 -20.16 -2.71
N MET A 20 34.89 -19.30 -3.73
CA MET A 20 34.08 -18.07 -3.75
C MET A 20 32.63 -18.29 -4.21
N ILE A 21 32.26 -19.45 -4.73
CA ILE A 21 30.88 -19.74 -5.21
C ILE A 21 30.00 -20.36 -4.09
N PHE A 22 30.59 -20.85 -3.00
CA PHE A 22 29.85 -21.38 -1.83
C PHE A 22 29.81 -20.44 -0.63
N ALA A 23 30.25 -19.18 -0.79
CA ALA A 23 29.94 -18.10 0.14
C ALA A 23 28.55 -17.52 -0.12
N GLY A 24 27.55 -18.38 -0.38
CA GLY A 24 26.17 -17.99 -0.13
C GLY A 24 26.09 -17.77 1.38
N CYS A 25 26.10 -16.50 1.80
CA CYS A 25 25.95 -16.13 3.21
C CYS A 25 24.73 -16.86 3.77
N LYS A 26 25.00 -17.91 4.56
CA LYS A 26 24.00 -18.55 5.42
C LYS A 26 23.71 -17.53 6.51
N ASN A 27 22.84 -16.56 6.25
CA ASN A 27 22.41 -15.65 7.30
C ASN A 27 21.53 -16.46 8.25
N ASP A 28 22.02 -16.79 9.45
CA ASP A 28 21.14 -17.20 10.55
C ASP A 28 20.15 -16.06 10.81
N PRO A 29 18.88 -16.30 11.12
CA PRO A 29 17.94 -15.23 11.46
C PRO A 29 18.48 -14.29 12.57
N LYS A 30 19.33 -14.80 13.48
CA LYS A 30 19.99 -14.01 14.52
C LYS A 30 21.11 -13.11 14.02
N GLU A 31 21.63 -13.35 12.82
CA GLU A 31 22.68 -12.54 12.19
C GLU A 31 22.11 -11.42 11.31
N VAL A 32 20.81 -11.46 11.02
CA VAL A 32 20.11 -10.39 10.29
C VAL A 32 20.07 -9.13 11.16
N LYS A 33 20.76 -8.08 10.70
CA LYS A 33 20.75 -6.79 11.35
C LYS A 33 19.50 -6.02 10.97
N LEU A 34 18.57 -5.89 11.92
CA LEU A 34 17.43 -4.99 11.80
C LEU A 34 17.88 -3.53 11.74
N ILE A 35 17.09 -2.68 11.09
CA ILE A 35 17.43 -1.26 10.94
C ILE A 35 17.46 -0.56 12.30
N THR A 36 18.31 0.46 12.42
CA THR A 36 18.39 1.35 13.59
C THR A 36 17.33 2.46 13.54
N GLU A 37 17.14 3.17 14.65
CA GLU A 37 16.27 4.35 14.70
C GLU A 37 16.66 5.42 13.67
N SER A 38 17.97 5.67 13.47
CA SER A 38 18.44 6.62 12.47
C SER A 38 18.06 6.19 11.06
N GLN A 39 18.16 4.89 10.75
CA GLN A 39 17.76 4.34 9.46
C GLN A 39 16.24 4.37 9.28
N ALA A 40 15.46 4.15 10.34
CA ALA A 40 14.01 4.28 10.30
C ALA A 40 13.58 5.74 10.03
N LYS A 41 14.21 6.72 10.69
CA LYS A 41 13.98 8.15 10.41
C LYS A 41 14.35 8.51 8.97
N GLU A 42 15.47 7.99 8.48
CA GLU A 42 15.88 8.18 7.09
C GLU A 42 14.86 7.57 6.12
N TYR A 43 14.36 6.36 6.40
CA TYR A 43 13.32 5.71 5.62
C TYR A 43 12.04 6.57 5.55
N VAL A 44 11.55 7.08 6.69
CA VAL A 44 10.38 7.97 6.74
C VAL A 44 10.61 9.21 5.90
N SER A 45 11.76 9.90 6.10
CA SER A 45 12.07 11.13 5.36
C SER A 45 12.14 10.96 3.83
N LYS A 46 12.45 9.75 3.36
CA LYS A 46 12.57 9.45 1.92
C LYS A 46 11.27 8.97 1.29
N ASN A 47 10.44 8.24 2.02
CA ASN A 47 9.33 7.48 1.45
C ASN A 47 7.96 7.97 1.91
N LEU A 48 7.89 8.65 3.05
CA LEU A 48 6.63 8.99 3.71
C LEU A 48 6.54 10.51 3.94
N PRO A 49 5.33 11.05 4.21
CA PRO A 49 5.17 12.43 4.59
C PRO A 49 5.92 12.80 5.88
N ALA A 50 6.06 14.10 6.11
CA ALA A 50 6.69 14.63 7.32
C ALA A 50 6.02 14.07 8.58
N ALA A 51 6.83 13.52 9.47
CA ALA A 51 6.37 12.87 10.68
C ALA A 51 7.43 12.96 11.80
N ALA A 52 6.94 13.09 13.02
CA ALA A 52 7.74 13.07 14.23
C ALA A 52 7.94 11.64 14.74
N TYR A 53 9.18 11.28 15.09
CA TYR A 53 9.47 10.03 15.78
C TYR A 53 8.94 10.07 17.22
N GLU A 54 8.28 9.00 17.65
CA GLU A 54 7.75 8.90 19.03
C GLU A 54 8.39 7.81 19.86
N SER A 55 8.47 6.58 19.36
CA SER A 55 8.92 5.45 20.18
C SER A 55 9.47 4.29 19.39
N LYS A 56 10.18 3.41 20.08
CA LYS A 56 10.73 2.14 19.59
C LYS A 56 10.20 1.01 20.46
N LYS A 57 9.88 -0.12 19.83
CA LYS A 57 9.50 -1.36 20.50
C LYS A 57 10.27 -2.52 19.86
N ASP A 58 11.12 -3.14 20.67
CA ASP A 58 11.84 -4.36 20.28
C ASP A 58 10.93 -5.58 20.46
N LEU A 59 10.86 -6.43 19.43
CA LEU A 59 10.12 -7.69 19.40
C LEU A 59 11.12 -8.84 19.13
N THR A 60 10.66 -10.09 19.20
CA THR A 60 11.54 -11.26 19.07
C THR A 60 12.31 -11.29 17.75
N ASP A 61 11.63 -11.05 16.62
CA ASP A 61 12.20 -11.14 15.26
C ASP A 61 11.99 -9.84 14.46
N SER A 62 11.66 -8.75 15.14
CA SER A 62 11.40 -7.46 14.52
C SER A 62 11.60 -6.30 15.50
N VAL A 63 11.65 -5.09 14.94
CA VAL A 63 11.64 -3.84 15.68
C VAL A 63 10.61 -2.92 15.04
N GLU A 64 9.81 -2.28 15.87
CA GLU A 64 8.77 -1.33 15.47
C GLU A 64 9.16 0.08 15.90
N TYR A 65 9.09 1.02 14.97
CA TYR A 65 9.31 2.44 15.20
C TYR A 65 8.01 3.19 14.95
N THR A 66 7.46 3.81 15.99
CA THR A 66 6.22 4.58 15.89
C THR A 66 6.52 6.04 15.56
N PHE A 67 5.79 6.57 14.60
CA PHE A 67 5.83 7.96 14.16
C PHE A 67 4.43 8.57 14.20
N THR A 68 4.37 9.90 14.34
CA THR A 68 3.13 10.68 14.27
C THR A 68 3.20 11.57 13.04
N ASP A 69 2.20 11.46 12.16
CA ASP A 69 2.08 12.30 10.96
C ASP A 69 1.90 13.78 11.36
N ASP A 70 2.74 14.68 10.83
CA ASP A 70 2.77 16.07 11.28
C ASP A 70 1.53 16.87 10.85
N LEU A 71 0.87 16.47 9.76
CA LEU A 71 -0.31 17.18 9.22
C LEU A 71 -1.61 16.69 9.84
N CYS A 72 -1.76 15.37 10.00
CA CYS A 72 -3.01 14.75 10.43
C CYS A 72 -2.99 14.27 11.89
N GLY A 73 -1.80 14.16 12.51
CA GLY A 73 -1.63 13.76 13.90
C GLY A 73 -1.92 12.29 14.22
N PHE A 74 -2.16 11.45 13.21
CA PHE A 74 -2.32 10.01 13.42
C PHE A 74 -0.97 9.32 13.56
N LYS A 75 -0.96 8.18 14.25
CA LYS A 75 0.25 7.37 14.43
C LYS A 75 0.33 6.27 13.39
N PHE A 76 1.54 5.99 12.92
CA PHE A 76 1.87 4.86 12.07
C PHE A 76 3.20 4.24 12.53
N THR A 77 3.46 3.03 12.04
CA THR A 77 4.61 2.23 12.44
C THR A 77 5.44 1.87 11.21
N VAL A 78 6.74 2.03 11.33
CA VAL A 78 7.73 1.41 10.44
C VAL A 78 8.28 0.17 11.16
N THR A 79 8.13 -0.99 10.54
CA THR A 79 8.56 -2.28 11.07
C THR A 79 9.74 -2.79 10.26
N SER A 80 10.83 -3.12 10.94
CA SER A 80 11.94 -3.88 10.37
C SER A 80 11.91 -5.28 10.93
N SER A 81 11.90 -6.29 10.06
CA SER A 81 11.69 -7.68 10.45
C SER A 81 12.63 -8.62 9.70
N VAL A 82 12.91 -9.78 10.30
CA VAL A 82 13.63 -10.86 9.63
C VAL A 82 12.67 -11.61 8.71
N GLU A 83 12.91 -11.58 7.40
CA GLU A 83 12.11 -12.30 6.41
C GLU A 83 12.91 -13.46 5.79
N LYS A 84 12.24 -14.61 5.63
CA LYS A 84 12.80 -15.78 4.91
C LYS A 84 12.70 -15.53 3.42
N LYS A 85 13.84 -15.47 2.72
CA LYS A 85 13.90 -15.03 1.33
C LYS A 85 14.05 -16.16 0.32
N TYR A 86 14.76 -17.23 0.67
CA TYR A 86 15.00 -18.36 -0.23
C TYR A 86 14.93 -19.70 0.50
N PHE A 87 14.37 -20.69 -0.17
CA PHE A 87 14.42 -22.09 0.22
C PHE A 87 14.96 -22.87 -0.98
N ASP A 88 16.26 -23.15 -0.99
CA ASP A 88 16.80 -24.23 -1.80
C ASP A 88 16.90 -25.47 -0.90
N ALA A 89 16.83 -26.67 -1.47
CA ALA A 89 16.73 -27.98 -0.81
C ALA A 89 17.78 -28.24 0.30
N THR A 90 18.77 -27.37 0.46
CA THR A 90 19.82 -27.45 1.49
C THR A 90 20.08 -26.15 2.29
N VAL A 91 19.46 -25.01 1.96
CA VAL A 91 19.76 -23.71 2.62
C VAL A 91 18.50 -22.84 2.75
N VAL A 92 18.32 -22.28 3.94
CA VAL A 92 17.37 -21.18 4.19
C VAL A 92 18.16 -19.88 4.34
N GLY A 93 17.86 -18.88 3.51
CA GLY A 93 18.42 -17.53 3.63
C GLY A 93 17.42 -16.58 4.26
N TYR A 94 17.90 -15.71 5.17
CA TYR A 94 17.13 -14.67 5.82
C TYR A 94 17.72 -13.30 5.51
N ASP A 95 16.85 -12.31 5.30
CA ASP A 95 17.22 -10.91 5.08
C ASP A 95 16.33 -9.98 5.93
N GLU A 96 16.75 -8.73 6.06
CA GLU A 96 15.94 -7.68 6.67
C GLU A 96 14.89 -7.19 5.66
N LYS A 97 13.68 -6.95 6.15
CA LYS A 97 12.61 -6.26 5.42
C LYS A 97 11.99 -5.16 6.26
N THR A 98 12.05 -3.95 5.70
CA THR A 98 11.37 -2.77 6.23
C THR A 98 10.02 -2.58 5.54
N THR A 99 8.95 -2.46 6.32
CA THR A 99 7.60 -2.11 5.85
C THR A 99 7.01 -1.00 6.72
N ASP A 100 5.96 -0.35 6.24
CA ASP A 100 5.17 0.60 7.00
C ASP A 100 3.67 0.29 6.89
N ASN A 101 2.87 0.87 7.79
CA ASN A 101 1.41 0.81 7.73
C ASN A 101 0.77 2.19 7.53
N TRP A 102 1.49 3.17 6.96
CA TRP A 102 1.04 4.56 6.85
C TRP A 102 -0.28 4.66 6.09
N ASN A 103 -0.42 3.99 4.94
CA ASN A 103 -1.66 4.02 4.15
C ASN A 103 -2.87 3.46 4.92
N THR A 104 -2.67 2.38 5.69
CA THR A 104 -3.71 1.80 6.54
C THR A 104 -4.10 2.76 7.66
N ALA A 105 -3.10 3.35 8.34
CA ALA A 105 -3.34 4.33 9.39
C ALA A 105 -4.05 5.59 8.87
N TYR A 106 -3.73 6.02 7.64
CA TYR A 106 -4.39 7.14 6.97
C TYR A 106 -5.87 6.84 6.65
N HIS A 107 -6.17 5.64 6.16
CA HIS A 107 -7.57 5.23 5.94
C HIS A 107 -8.37 5.18 7.24
N GLU A 108 -7.80 4.66 8.33
CA GLU A 108 -8.48 4.66 9.63
C GLU A 108 -8.64 6.08 10.20
N TYR A 109 -7.69 6.98 9.95
CA TYR A 109 -7.82 8.40 10.26
C TYR A 109 -9.05 9.02 9.56
N LEU A 110 -9.17 8.84 8.23
CA LEU A 110 -10.30 9.36 7.45
C LEU A 110 -11.63 8.78 7.93
N LYS A 111 -11.66 7.47 8.21
CA LYS A 111 -12.83 6.78 8.77
C LYS A 111 -13.24 7.36 10.12
N GLY A 112 -12.28 7.62 11.02
CA GLY A 112 -12.55 8.25 12.30
C GLY A 112 -13.07 9.69 12.16
N LYS A 113 -12.51 10.47 11.24
CA LYS A 113 -12.92 11.86 11.00
C LYS A 113 -14.34 12.00 10.43
N LEU A 114 -14.74 11.03 9.62
CA LEU A 114 -16.01 11.09 8.89
C LEU A 114 -17.11 10.22 9.49
N ALA A 115 -16.84 9.50 10.60
CA ALA A 115 -17.78 8.57 11.22
C ALA A 115 -19.17 9.18 11.46
N ASP A 116 -19.24 10.31 12.18
CA ASP A 116 -20.51 10.96 12.51
C ASP A 116 -21.30 11.40 11.28
N LYS A 117 -20.61 11.94 10.26
CA LYS A 117 -21.23 12.38 9.01
C LYS A 117 -21.77 11.20 8.21
N ILE A 118 -20.97 10.14 8.12
CA ILE A 118 -21.36 8.91 7.44
C ILE A 118 -22.55 8.25 8.14
N ASP A 119 -22.54 8.18 9.47
CA ASP A 119 -23.62 7.59 10.27
C ASP A 119 -24.92 8.41 10.12
N ALA A 120 -24.83 9.74 10.08
CA ALA A 120 -25.98 10.61 9.82
C ALA A 120 -26.57 10.34 8.43
N LEU A 121 -25.73 10.32 7.38
CA LEU A 121 -26.16 10.06 6.01
C LEU A 121 -26.80 8.68 5.85
N VAL A 122 -26.21 7.65 6.48
CA VAL A 122 -26.74 6.29 6.51
C VAL A 122 -28.14 6.26 7.11
N LYS A 123 -28.34 6.94 8.24
CA LYS A 123 -29.62 6.99 8.94
C LYS A 123 -30.68 7.79 8.17
N GLU A 124 -30.32 8.94 7.61
CA GLU A 124 -31.24 9.84 6.90
C GLU A 124 -31.71 9.27 5.57
N ASN A 125 -30.86 8.49 4.90
CA ASN A 125 -31.12 8.00 3.55
C ASN A 125 -31.34 6.48 3.49
N SER A 126 -31.38 5.81 4.65
CA SER A 126 -31.52 4.34 4.75
C SER A 126 -30.48 3.61 3.91
N LEU A 127 -29.22 4.08 3.96
CA LEU A 127 -28.13 3.52 3.15
C LEU A 127 -27.54 2.28 3.80
N ARG A 128 -26.98 1.40 2.99
CA ARG A 128 -26.07 0.34 3.44
C ARG A 128 -24.66 0.76 3.07
N LEU A 129 -23.72 0.69 4.03
CA LEU A 129 -22.35 1.11 3.81
C LEU A 129 -21.37 0.00 4.14
N THR A 130 -20.41 -0.19 3.24
CA THR A 130 -19.24 -1.06 3.45
C THR A 130 -17.98 -0.26 3.15
N TRP A 131 -17.05 -0.24 4.10
CA TRP A 131 -15.72 0.34 3.88
C TRP A 131 -14.96 -0.48 2.85
N GLY A 132 -14.40 0.19 1.85
CA GLY A 132 -13.61 -0.46 0.82
C GLY A 132 -12.16 -0.70 1.22
N GLN A 133 -11.40 -1.28 0.30
CA GLN A 133 -9.96 -1.50 0.43
C GLN A 133 -9.24 -0.99 -0.83
N GLY A 134 -7.98 -0.58 -0.66
CA GLY A 134 -7.16 -0.07 -1.76
C GLY A 134 -7.75 1.21 -2.33
N LYS A 135 -8.01 1.21 -3.65
CA LYS A 135 -8.58 2.38 -4.34
C LYS A 135 -10.06 2.65 -4.04
N TYR A 136 -10.77 1.72 -3.40
CA TYR A 136 -12.18 1.91 -3.07
C TYR A 136 -12.29 2.36 -1.63
N LEU A 137 -12.84 3.55 -1.40
CA LEU A 137 -13.01 4.06 -0.03
C LEU A 137 -14.30 3.54 0.60
N LEU A 138 -15.38 3.56 -0.17
CA LEU A 138 -16.72 3.23 0.29
C LEU A 138 -17.53 2.55 -0.82
N TYR A 139 -18.34 1.58 -0.41
CA TYR A 139 -19.43 1.02 -1.20
C TYR A 139 -20.76 1.36 -0.51
N ILE A 140 -21.69 1.92 -1.26
CA ILE A 140 -22.99 2.39 -0.79
C ILE A 140 -24.08 1.63 -1.53
N GLY A 141 -24.81 0.79 -0.81
CA GLY A 141 -26.03 0.17 -1.29
C GLY A 141 -27.21 1.12 -1.06
N CYS A 142 -27.89 1.50 -2.13
CA CYS A 142 -29.05 2.39 -2.06
C CYS A 142 -30.19 1.86 -2.95
N GLU A 143 -31.42 1.90 -2.43
CA GLU A 143 -32.64 1.55 -3.19
C GLU A 143 -33.30 2.81 -3.79
N LYS A 144 -32.70 3.99 -3.59
CA LYS A 144 -33.23 5.25 -4.09
C LYS A 144 -32.92 5.45 -5.58
N PRO A 145 -33.72 6.26 -6.29
CA PRO A 145 -33.46 6.63 -7.68
C PRO A 145 -32.13 7.38 -7.83
N TYR A 146 -31.48 7.20 -8.99
CA TYR A 146 -30.21 7.80 -9.43
C TYR A 146 -29.97 9.25 -8.92
N VAL A 147 -30.92 10.16 -9.12
CA VAL A 147 -30.73 11.60 -8.81
C VAL A 147 -30.42 11.88 -7.34
N GLU A 148 -30.90 11.05 -6.41
CA GLU A 148 -30.62 11.21 -4.98
C GLU A 148 -29.23 10.65 -4.59
N CYS A 149 -28.76 9.62 -5.28
CA CYS A 149 -27.48 8.98 -5.02
C CYS A 149 -26.29 9.87 -5.44
N ALA A 150 -26.40 10.59 -6.57
CA ALA A 150 -25.35 11.53 -7.00
C ALA A 150 -25.09 12.65 -5.98
N ALA A 151 -26.15 13.17 -5.35
CA ALA A 151 -26.02 14.20 -4.33
C ALA A 151 -25.30 13.67 -3.07
N ILE A 152 -25.69 12.47 -2.61
CA ILE A 152 -25.04 11.78 -1.48
C ILE A 152 -23.56 11.51 -1.78
N LEU A 153 -23.26 11.00 -2.98
CA LEU A 153 -21.90 10.73 -3.41
C LEU A 153 -21.04 12.00 -3.48
N THR A 154 -21.62 13.11 -3.95
CA THR A 154 -20.93 14.41 -4.00
C THR A 154 -20.63 14.91 -2.59
N ASP A 155 -21.61 14.90 -1.70
CA ASP A 155 -21.42 15.37 -0.32
C ASP A 155 -20.39 14.53 0.46
N LEU A 156 -20.38 13.21 0.25
CA LEU A 156 -19.33 12.33 0.79
C LEU A 156 -17.97 12.62 0.16
N GLY A 157 -17.89 12.70 -1.16
CA GLY A 157 -16.65 12.99 -1.88
C GLY A 157 -16.01 14.31 -1.42
N ASP A 158 -16.81 15.36 -1.25
CA ASP A 158 -16.36 16.66 -0.76
C ASP A 158 -15.90 16.59 0.70
N ALA A 159 -16.58 15.81 1.55
CA ALA A 159 -16.16 15.58 2.93
C ALA A 159 -14.81 14.85 3.00
N PHE A 160 -14.62 13.80 2.21
CA PHE A 160 -13.33 13.11 2.10
C PHE A 160 -12.23 14.05 1.60
N LYS A 161 -12.50 14.88 0.60
CA LYS A 161 -11.53 15.86 0.10
C LYS A 161 -11.15 16.91 1.13
N ALA A 162 -12.10 17.37 1.95
CA ALA A 162 -11.82 18.32 3.02
C ALA A 162 -10.84 17.75 4.06
N GLU A 163 -10.92 16.43 4.30
CA GLU A 163 -10.04 15.71 5.24
C GLU A 163 -8.76 15.16 4.58
N ASP A 164 -8.67 15.12 3.25
CA ASP A 164 -7.51 14.60 2.50
C ASP A 164 -6.31 15.58 2.50
N LYS A 165 -5.66 15.75 3.65
CA LYS A 165 -4.55 16.70 3.81
C LYS A 165 -3.31 16.33 2.98
N HIS A 166 -3.16 15.06 2.62
CA HIS A 166 -2.02 14.56 1.84
C HIS A 166 -2.30 14.43 0.34
N GLY A 167 -3.52 14.73 -0.12
CA GLY A 167 -3.89 14.63 -1.53
C GLY A 167 -3.81 13.20 -2.10
N LYS A 168 -4.02 12.19 -1.25
CA LYS A 168 -3.84 10.77 -1.60
C LYS A 168 -5.07 10.13 -2.21
N LEU A 169 -6.22 10.81 -2.18
CA LEU A 169 -7.48 10.23 -2.64
C LEU A 169 -7.69 10.36 -4.15
N ASN A 170 -6.79 10.99 -4.91
CA ASN A 170 -7.01 11.23 -6.35
C ASN A 170 -7.35 9.97 -7.16
N ASP A 171 -6.71 8.84 -6.86
CA ASP A 171 -6.96 7.56 -7.53
C ASP A 171 -8.06 6.73 -6.87
N CYS A 172 -8.72 7.28 -5.86
CA CYS A 172 -9.77 6.61 -5.11
C CYS A 172 -11.17 6.81 -5.71
N GLU A 173 -12.09 5.95 -5.30
CA GLU A 173 -13.46 5.88 -5.79
C GLU A 173 -14.45 5.61 -4.64
N ILE A 174 -15.67 6.17 -4.74
CA ILE A 174 -16.84 5.76 -3.93
C ILE A 174 -17.89 5.21 -4.88
N TRP A 175 -18.36 3.99 -4.61
CA TRP A 175 -19.33 3.30 -5.47
C TRP A 175 -20.71 3.34 -4.85
N CYS A 176 -21.72 3.65 -5.65
CA CYS A 176 -23.11 3.41 -5.33
C CYS A 176 -23.66 2.26 -6.20
N TYR A 177 -24.42 1.35 -5.59
CA TYR A 177 -25.02 0.21 -6.26
C TYR A 177 -26.45 -0.06 -5.79
N GLU A 178 -27.23 -0.69 -6.66
CA GLU A 178 -28.61 -1.11 -6.36
C GLU A 178 -28.64 -2.44 -5.59
N GLY A 179 -29.47 -2.47 -4.54
CA GLY A 179 -29.74 -3.67 -3.74
C GLY A 179 -28.68 -3.98 -2.67
N ASP A 180 -28.57 -5.26 -2.32
CA ASP A 180 -27.94 -5.70 -1.06
C ASP A 180 -26.49 -6.14 -1.22
N GLU A 181 -26.08 -6.48 -2.44
CA GLU A 181 -24.77 -7.08 -2.71
C GLU A 181 -23.91 -6.14 -3.57
N ILE A 182 -22.66 -5.94 -3.15
CA ILE A 182 -21.65 -5.22 -3.92
C ILE A 182 -21.44 -5.96 -5.24
N ASN A 183 -21.98 -5.42 -6.32
CA ASN A 183 -21.93 -6.04 -7.64
C ASN A 183 -21.65 -4.99 -8.71
N TYR A 184 -20.56 -5.19 -9.45
CA TYR A 184 -20.15 -4.30 -10.54
C TYR A 184 -21.28 -4.03 -11.54
N ASN A 185 -22.10 -5.05 -11.83
CA ASN A 185 -23.19 -4.91 -12.78
C ASN A 185 -24.33 -4.03 -12.28
N LYS A 186 -24.46 -3.90 -10.96
CA LYS A 186 -25.47 -3.09 -10.27
C LYS A 186 -24.96 -1.72 -9.86
N ILE A 187 -23.74 -1.33 -10.24
CA ILE A 187 -23.26 0.04 -10.05
C ILE A 187 -24.23 0.98 -10.75
N THR A 188 -24.73 1.95 -9.99
CA THR A 188 -25.51 3.05 -10.54
C THR A 188 -24.58 4.20 -10.87
N GLU A 189 -23.74 4.57 -9.90
CA GLU A 189 -22.92 5.78 -9.93
C GLU A 189 -21.59 5.57 -9.19
N VAL A 190 -20.60 6.36 -9.59
CA VAL A 190 -19.27 6.37 -8.98
C VAL A 190 -18.81 7.81 -8.79
N TYR A 191 -18.42 8.16 -7.58
CA TYR A 191 -17.65 9.38 -7.35
C TYR A 191 -16.17 9.12 -7.65
N LEU A 192 -15.62 9.88 -8.59
CA LEU A 192 -14.22 9.83 -8.98
C LEU A 192 -13.47 11.03 -8.42
N PHE A 193 -12.54 10.80 -7.50
CA PHE A 193 -11.77 11.88 -6.88
C PHE A 193 -10.90 12.64 -7.88
N SER A 194 -10.29 11.93 -8.83
CA SER A 194 -9.51 12.48 -9.95
C SER A 194 -10.30 13.47 -10.81
N LYS A 195 -11.62 13.33 -10.89
CA LYS A 195 -12.50 14.21 -11.66
C LYS A 195 -13.30 15.18 -10.81
N ASN A 196 -13.23 15.04 -9.49
CA ASN A 196 -14.04 15.80 -8.55
C ASN A 196 -15.54 15.74 -8.90
N GLY A 197 -16.07 14.54 -9.16
CA GLY A 197 -17.46 14.44 -9.57
C GLY A 197 -17.98 13.01 -9.70
N VAL A 198 -19.30 12.93 -9.79
CA VAL A 198 -20.04 11.69 -9.98
C VAL A 198 -20.19 11.40 -11.47
N VAL A 199 -19.99 10.14 -11.84
CA VAL A 199 -20.30 9.60 -13.16
C VAL A 199 -21.27 8.44 -13.00
N ASP A 200 -22.15 8.26 -13.99
CA ASP A 200 -22.94 7.04 -14.11
C ASP A 200 -22.04 5.85 -14.50
N LYS A 201 -22.60 4.63 -14.43
CA LYS A 201 -21.90 3.42 -14.88
C LYS A 201 -21.35 3.54 -16.30
N SER A 202 -22.13 4.11 -17.23
CA SER A 202 -21.70 4.24 -18.63
C SER A 202 -20.51 5.19 -18.80
N GLY A 203 -20.49 6.29 -18.05
CA GLY A 203 -19.37 7.22 -17.96
C GLY A 203 -18.15 6.57 -17.32
N TYR A 204 -18.34 5.81 -16.24
CA TYR A 204 -17.27 5.07 -15.56
C TYR A 204 -16.60 4.05 -16.49
N GLU A 205 -17.38 3.25 -17.22
CA GLU A 205 -16.87 2.25 -18.18
C GLU A 205 -16.07 2.90 -19.30
N LYS A 206 -16.50 4.05 -19.82
CA LYS A 206 -15.75 4.82 -20.84
C LYS A 206 -14.42 5.35 -20.32
N ILE A 207 -14.33 5.70 -19.03
CA ILE A 207 -13.10 6.19 -18.42
C ILE A 207 -12.15 5.01 -18.22
N ARG A 208 -12.61 3.95 -17.55
CA ARG A 208 -11.79 2.77 -17.28
C ARG A 208 -11.33 2.05 -18.56
N GLY A 209 -12.18 2.00 -19.58
CA GLY A 209 -11.83 1.44 -20.88
C GLY A 209 -10.76 2.24 -21.64
N LYS A 210 -10.64 3.55 -21.40
CA LYS A 210 -9.56 4.38 -21.92
C LYS A 210 -8.25 4.15 -21.16
N ASP A 211 -8.31 3.95 -19.85
CA ASP A 211 -7.11 3.70 -19.04
C ASP A 211 -6.48 2.33 -19.37
N GLN A 212 -7.27 1.35 -19.83
CA GLN A 212 -6.76 0.07 -20.33
C GLN A 212 -6.16 0.15 -21.74
N SER A 213 -6.60 1.09 -22.58
CA SER A 213 -6.05 1.24 -23.94
C SER A 213 -4.75 2.06 -23.97
N THR A 214 -4.55 2.97 -23.02
CA THR A 214 -3.29 3.72 -22.86
C THR A 214 -2.17 2.87 -22.26
N ALA A 215 -2.48 1.90 -21.38
CA ALA A 215 -1.49 0.95 -20.83
C ALA A 215 -0.93 -0.04 -21.88
N ALA A 216 -1.63 -0.23 -23.01
CA ALA A 216 -1.18 -1.09 -24.11
C ALA A 216 -0.32 -0.35 -25.15
N GLY A 217 -0.12 0.97 -25.02
CA GLY A 217 0.54 1.81 -26.02
C GLY A 217 2.07 1.96 -25.87
N ASP A 218 2.67 1.52 -24.76
CA ASP A 218 4.07 1.88 -24.43
C ASP A 218 5.09 0.73 -24.50
N ASN A 219 4.71 -0.40 -25.11
CA ASN A 219 5.63 -1.53 -25.37
C ASN A 219 5.99 -1.70 -26.85
N SER A 220 6.16 -0.59 -27.58
CA SER A 220 6.79 -0.65 -28.91
C SER A 220 7.53 0.63 -29.26
N LYS A 221 8.79 0.71 -28.82
CA LYS A 221 9.92 1.24 -29.61
C LYS A 221 11.25 0.80 -29.02
#